data_AF-A0A3L7Y607-F1
#
_entry.id   AF-A0A3L7Y607-F1
#
_cell.length_a   1.000
_cell.length_b   1.000
_cell.length_c   1.000
_cell.angle_alpha   90.00
_cell.angle_beta   90.00
_cell.angle_gamma   90.00
#
_symmetry.space_group_name_H-M   'P 1'
#
loop_
_entity.id
_entity.type
_entity.pdbx_description
1 polymer ?
#
loop_
_entity_poly.entity_id
_entity_poly.type
_entity_poly.pdbx_seq_one_letter_code
_entity_poly.pdbx_strand_id
1 'polypeptide(L)'
;MSAAQRAGSSAAPVLLLSGYELGHQPLGVAAPLAWLAAAGIAAQAVDLAQEPLEQHAQAVRSARWVGISTPMHTALRVGVQAARAVRALNPAAHISFYGHYAALNAPQLLRADADSVLAGELQSVLPQLAHAVLQGTWDGHAPPPGVRTAHCPDAALPIRRTAANLQPQRAGLQALQCYAQLRSNGGLQLAGYTEATRGCKHMCTH
;
A
#
# COMPACT_ATOMS: atom_id res chain seq x y z
N MET A 1 -30.85 -0.67 12.87
CA MET A 1 -29.64 -1.22 13.51
C MET A 1 -29.06 -2.25 12.56
N SER A 2 -27.98 -1.87 11.85
CA SER A 2 -27.42 -2.62 10.72
C SER A 2 -26.54 -3.78 11.20
N ALA A 3 -26.44 -4.85 10.41
CA ALA A 3 -25.67 -6.07 10.63
C ALA A 3 -24.14 -5.87 10.78
N ALA A 4 -23.67 -4.63 10.95
CA ALA A 4 -22.26 -4.26 11.10
C ALA A 4 -21.70 -4.43 12.53
N GLN A 5 -22.51 -4.88 13.50
CA GLN A 5 -22.11 -4.95 14.92
C GLN A 5 -21.84 -6.36 15.46
N ARG A 6 -21.64 -7.37 14.62
CA ARG A 6 -21.32 -8.73 15.08
C ARG A 6 -20.19 -9.39 14.30
N ALA A 7 -18.98 -8.92 14.53
CA ALA A 7 -17.79 -9.75 14.55
C ALA A 7 -16.84 -9.12 15.58
N GLY A 8 -16.49 -9.84 16.64
CA GLY A 8 -15.42 -9.44 17.53
C GLY A 8 -14.12 -9.39 16.72
N SER A 9 -13.80 -8.22 16.18
CA SER A 9 -12.74 -8.09 15.18
C SER A 9 -11.43 -7.90 15.91
N SER A 10 -10.65 -8.97 16.03
CA SER A 10 -9.20 -8.81 16.18
C SER A 10 -8.75 -7.92 15.03
N ALA A 11 -8.17 -6.75 15.34
CA ALA A 11 -7.74 -5.82 14.33
C ALA A 11 -6.82 -6.50 13.30
N ALA A 12 -6.98 -6.15 12.03
CA ALA A 12 -6.27 -6.83 10.95
C ALA A 12 -4.74 -6.75 11.17
N PRO A 13 -4.00 -7.85 10.95
CA PRO A 13 -2.56 -7.88 11.18
C PRO A 13 -1.78 -7.06 10.13
N VAL A 14 -2.42 -6.70 9.01
CA VAL A 14 -1.87 -5.86 7.94
C VAL A 14 -2.66 -4.55 7.84
N LEU A 15 -1.93 -3.44 7.77
CA LEU A 15 -2.47 -2.11 7.48
C LEU A 15 -1.86 -1.57 6.20
N LEU A 16 -2.70 -1.17 5.24
CA LEU A 16 -2.30 -0.53 4.00
C LEU A 16 -2.65 0.95 4.06
N LEU A 17 -1.70 1.81 3.74
CA LEU A 17 -1.88 3.26 3.75
C LEU A 17 -1.70 3.81 2.33
N SER A 18 -2.65 4.60 1.85
CA SER A 18 -2.46 5.46 0.69
C SER A 18 -2.30 6.90 1.15
N GLY A 19 -1.27 7.58 0.66
CA GLY A 19 -1.03 8.99 0.99
C GLY A 19 -1.94 9.94 0.21
N TYR A 20 -2.03 9.73 -1.11
CA TYR A 20 -2.83 10.52 -2.04
C TYR A 20 -2.74 9.92 -3.47
N GLU A 21 -3.86 9.86 -4.19
CA GLU A 21 -3.92 9.34 -5.57
C GLU A 21 -4.66 10.28 -6.54
N LEU A 22 -4.25 11.56 -6.61
CA LEU A 22 -4.82 12.57 -7.53
C LEU A 22 -6.33 12.76 -7.39
N GLY A 23 -6.86 12.52 -6.19
CA GLY A 23 -8.30 12.57 -5.93
C GLY A 23 -9.08 11.33 -6.41
N HIS A 24 -8.42 10.27 -6.88
CA HIS A 24 -9.05 8.99 -7.14
C HIS A 24 -9.15 8.15 -5.87
N GLN A 25 -10.16 7.28 -5.79
CA GLN A 25 -10.18 6.21 -4.79
C GLN A 25 -8.96 5.30 -5.02
N PRO A 26 -8.12 5.08 -3.99
CA PRO A 26 -6.74 4.68 -4.19
C PRO A 26 -6.60 3.24 -4.68
N LEU A 27 -6.13 3.08 -5.92
CA LEU A 27 -5.88 1.77 -6.50
C LEU A 27 -4.67 1.10 -5.83
N GLY A 28 -3.70 1.91 -5.41
CA GLY A 28 -2.47 1.47 -4.77
C GLY A 28 -2.71 0.66 -3.50
N VAL A 29 -3.86 0.80 -2.82
CA VAL A 29 -4.25 -0.07 -1.69
C VAL A 29 -5.38 -1.04 -2.04
N ALA A 30 -6.29 -0.67 -2.95
CA ALA A 30 -7.39 -1.54 -3.37
C ALA A 30 -6.91 -2.82 -4.07
N ALA A 31 -5.85 -2.73 -4.90
CA ALA A 31 -5.29 -3.91 -5.55
C ALA A 31 -4.54 -4.83 -4.56
N PRO A 32 -3.65 -4.33 -3.69
CA PRO A 32 -3.06 -5.15 -2.62
C PRO A 32 -4.06 -5.79 -1.66
N LEU A 33 -5.18 -5.13 -1.32
CA LEU A 33 -6.25 -5.75 -0.53
C LEU A 33 -6.74 -7.05 -1.19
N ALA A 34 -6.97 -7.04 -2.50
CA ALA A 34 -7.41 -8.23 -3.23
C ALA A 34 -6.34 -9.33 -3.24
N TRP A 35 -5.06 -8.97 -3.41
CA TRP A 35 -3.95 -9.95 -3.41
C TRP A 35 -3.74 -10.58 -2.04
N LEU A 36 -3.84 -9.80 -0.97
CA LEU A 36 -3.74 -10.28 0.41
C LEU A 36 -4.92 -11.19 0.76
N ALA A 37 -6.14 -10.81 0.38
CA ALA A 37 -7.34 -11.62 0.60
C ALA A 37 -7.22 -12.98 -0.13
N ALA A 38 -6.73 -12.99 -1.37
CA ALA A 38 -6.47 -14.24 -2.11
C ALA A 38 -5.40 -15.12 -1.46
N ALA A 39 -4.47 -14.53 -0.69
CA ALA A 39 -3.48 -15.25 0.11
C ALA A 39 -3.97 -15.61 1.54
N GLY A 40 -5.25 -15.35 1.87
CA GLY A 40 -5.80 -15.62 3.20
C GLY A 40 -5.31 -14.66 4.29
N ILE A 41 -4.76 -13.50 3.92
CA ILE A 41 -4.21 -12.51 4.85
C ILE A 41 -5.25 -11.40 5.05
N ALA A 42 -5.73 -11.26 6.28
CA ALA A 42 -6.61 -10.17 6.66
C ALA A 42 -5.86 -8.83 6.66
N ALA A 43 -6.42 -7.83 5.99
CA ALA A 43 -5.84 -6.51 5.84
C ALA A 43 -6.90 -5.41 5.91
N GLN A 44 -6.51 -4.26 6.45
CA GLN A 44 -7.30 -3.02 6.43
C GLN A 44 -6.58 -1.99 5.57
N ALA A 45 -7.32 -1.13 4.85
CA ALA A 45 -6.76 0.01 4.14
C ALA A 45 -7.26 1.33 4.71
N VAL A 46 -6.41 2.35 4.69
CA VAL A 46 -6.73 3.73 5.08
C VAL A 46 -6.23 4.67 3.99
N ASP A 47 -7.10 5.55 3.52
CA ASP A 47 -6.73 6.64 2.62
C ASP A 47 -6.51 7.92 3.43
N LEU A 48 -5.24 8.32 3.57
CA LEU A 48 -4.84 9.48 4.36
C LEU A 48 -5.27 10.81 3.73
N ALA A 49 -5.69 10.81 2.46
CA ALA A 49 -6.28 11.98 1.83
C ALA A 49 -7.73 12.23 2.28
N GLN A 50 -8.38 11.21 2.85
CA GLN A 50 -9.79 11.26 3.28
C GLN A 50 -9.94 11.11 4.79
N GLU A 51 -9.03 10.36 5.43
CA GLU A 51 -9.15 9.95 6.82
C GLU A 51 -7.82 10.20 7.56
N PRO A 52 -7.83 10.95 8.68
CA PRO A 52 -6.63 11.15 9.48
C PRO A 52 -6.19 9.85 10.17
N LEU A 53 -4.88 9.60 10.24
CA LEU A 53 -4.30 8.36 10.78
C LEU A 53 -4.68 8.13 12.25
N GLU A 54 -4.89 9.19 13.01
CA GLU A 54 -5.23 9.17 14.43
C GLU A 54 -6.55 8.43 14.70
N GLN A 55 -7.51 8.50 13.78
CA GLN A 55 -8.78 7.76 13.86
C GLN A 55 -8.56 6.24 13.77
N HIS A 56 -7.42 5.81 13.25
CA HIS A 56 -7.03 4.42 13.03
C HIS A 56 -5.94 3.95 14.00
N ALA A 57 -5.73 4.64 15.12
CA ALA A 57 -4.65 4.34 16.08
C ALA A 57 -4.67 2.90 16.60
N GLN A 58 -5.84 2.27 16.75
CA GLN A 58 -5.91 0.86 17.15
C GLN A 58 -5.38 -0.09 16.07
N ALA A 59 -5.73 0.16 14.80
CA ALA A 59 -5.22 -0.61 13.67
C ALA A 59 -3.69 -0.44 13.54
N VAL A 60 -3.18 0.77 13.78
CA VAL A 60 -1.73 1.04 13.80
C VAL A 60 -1.04 0.23 14.90
N ARG A 61 -1.59 0.20 16.12
CA ARG A 61 -1.01 -0.55 17.26
C ARG A 61 -1.03 -2.06 17.07
N SER A 62 -2.02 -2.60 16.36
CA SER A 62 -2.15 -4.04 16.13
C SER A 62 -1.43 -4.53 14.88
N ALA A 63 -1.15 -3.64 13.92
CA ALA A 63 -0.53 -4.01 12.67
C ALA A 63 0.87 -4.59 12.91
N ARG A 64 1.10 -5.79 12.38
CA ARG A 64 2.44 -6.40 12.32
C ARG A 64 3.17 -5.98 11.06
N TRP A 65 2.43 -5.70 10.00
CA TRP A 65 2.97 -5.19 8.74
C TRP A 65 2.16 -3.96 8.28
N VAL A 66 2.88 -2.90 7.92
CA VAL A 66 2.31 -1.66 7.37
C VAL A 66 2.87 -1.42 5.98
N GLY A 67 2.02 -1.43 4.96
CA GLY A 67 2.38 -1.17 3.58
C GLY A 67 1.93 0.21 3.11
N ILE A 68 2.85 1.06 2.65
CA ILE A 68 2.58 2.45 2.27
C ILE A 68 2.73 2.63 0.75
N SER A 69 1.62 2.96 0.09
CA SER A 69 1.55 3.23 -1.35
C SER A 69 2.10 4.62 -1.68
N THR A 70 3.05 4.69 -2.62
CA THR A 70 3.67 5.94 -3.08
C THR A 70 3.76 6.01 -4.61
N PRO A 71 2.62 6.17 -5.29
CA PRO A 71 2.60 6.26 -6.76
C PRO A 71 3.15 7.58 -7.29
N MET A 72 3.25 8.61 -6.44
CA MET A 72 3.76 9.94 -6.78
C MET A 72 4.56 10.58 -5.63
N HIS A 73 5.28 11.68 -5.91
CA HIS A 73 6.08 12.39 -4.90
C HIS A 73 5.24 12.91 -3.73
N THR A 74 4.05 13.46 -3.98
CA THR A 74 3.14 13.92 -2.91
C THR A 74 2.75 12.79 -1.98
N ALA A 75 2.38 11.63 -2.52
CA ALA A 75 2.05 10.45 -1.74
C ALA A 75 3.26 9.95 -0.92
N LEU A 76 4.48 10.03 -1.47
CA LEU A 76 5.71 9.71 -0.74
C LEU A 76 5.89 10.61 0.50
N ARG A 77 5.70 11.92 0.36
CA ARG A 77 5.85 12.86 1.48
C ARG A 77 4.85 12.59 2.60
N VAL A 78 3.58 12.36 2.24
CA VAL A 78 2.52 11.97 3.20
C VAL A 78 2.87 10.62 3.83
N GLY A 79 3.32 9.66 3.03
CA GLY A 79 3.73 8.33 3.48
C GLY A 79 4.88 8.36 4.49
N VAL A 80 5.90 9.21 4.29
CA VAL A 80 7.00 9.40 5.26
C VAL A 80 6.50 9.93 6.59
N GLN A 81 5.59 10.91 6.58
CA GLN A 81 4.97 11.41 7.81
C GLN A 81 4.17 10.32 8.52
N ALA A 82 3.39 9.54 7.75
CA ALA A 82 2.63 8.41 8.28
C ALA A 82 3.53 7.32 8.86
N ALA A 83 4.64 6.97 8.20
CA ALA A 83 5.59 5.99 8.70
C ALA A 83 6.19 6.38 10.04
N ARG A 84 6.52 7.66 10.24
CA ARG A 84 7.03 8.18 11.52
C ARG A 84 5.98 8.10 12.62
N ALA A 85 4.73 8.47 12.30
CA ALA A 85 3.62 8.34 13.24
C ALA A 85 3.34 6.88 13.60
N VAL A 86 3.38 5.96 12.62
CA VAL A 86 3.28 4.52 12.83
C VAL A 86 4.41 4.04 13.73
N ARG A 87 5.68 4.38 13.46
CA ARG A 87 6.82 3.96 14.28
C ARG A 87 6.74 4.49 15.71
N ALA A 88 6.23 5.71 15.90
CA ALA A 88 6.03 6.29 17.23
C ALA A 88 4.95 5.55 18.04
N LEU A 89 3.88 5.09 17.39
CA LEU A 89 2.77 4.37 18.03
C LEU A 89 3.00 2.86 18.14
N ASN A 90 3.73 2.28 17.20
CA ASN A 90 4.02 0.87 17.09
C ASN A 90 5.47 0.66 16.59
N PRO A 91 6.45 0.66 17.52
CA PRO A 91 7.85 0.46 17.16
C PRO A 91 8.15 -0.90 16.53
N ALA A 92 7.30 -1.90 16.76
CA ALA A 92 7.50 -3.28 16.31
C ALA A 92 6.91 -3.59 14.93
N ALA A 93 6.10 -2.69 14.35
CA ALA A 93 5.55 -2.87 13.01
C ALA A 93 6.67 -2.92 11.96
N HIS A 94 6.59 -3.88 11.03
CA HIS A 94 7.41 -3.85 9.83
C HIS A 94 6.81 -2.89 8.83
N ILE A 95 7.54 -1.83 8.46
CA ILE A 95 7.09 -0.76 7.57
C ILE A 95 7.69 -0.96 6.18
N SER A 96 6.82 -1.12 5.19
CA SER A 96 7.19 -1.24 3.79
C SER A 96 6.67 -0.07 2.98
N PHE A 97 7.50 0.48 2.10
CA PHE A 97 7.06 1.42 1.07
C PHE A 97 7.01 0.72 -0.29
N TYR A 98 6.02 1.03 -1.11
CA TYR A 98 5.93 0.50 -2.47
C TYR A 98 5.40 1.54 -3.47
N GLY A 99 5.66 1.27 -4.75
CA GLY A 99 5.37 2.18 -5.85
C GLY A 99 6.63 2.82 -6.44
N HIS A 100 6.48 3.50 -7.57
CA HIS A 100 7.62 4.07 -8.31
C HIS A 100 8.45 5.03 -7.47
N TYR A 101 7.81 5.88 -6.65
CA TYR A 101 8.53 6.85 -5.84
C TYR A 101 9.21 6.23 -4.62
N ALA A 102 8.68 5.14 -4.07
CA ALA A 102 9.41 4.34 -3.08
C ALA A 102 10.72 3.80 -3.68
N ALA A 103 10.63 3.17 -4.85
CA ALA A 103 11.79 2.57 -5.51
C ALA A 103 12.89 3.59 -5.82
N LEU A 104 12.51 4.77 -6.34
CA LEU A 104 13.43 5.87 -6.65
C LEU A 104 14.11 6.47 -5.40
N ASN A 105 13.45 6.41 -4.24
CA ASN A 105 13.93 7.00 -2.98
C ASN A 105 14.32 5.95 -1.94
N ALA A 106 14.54 4.69 -2.35
CA ALA A 106 14.78 3.60 -1.41
C ALA A 106 15.99 3.84 -0.49
N PRO A 107 17.15 4.36 -0.94
CA PRO A 107 18.28 4.60 -0.04
C PRO A 107 17.95 5.54 1.12
N GLN A 108 17.11 6.56 0.87
CA GLN A 108 16.68 7.52 1.88
C GLN A 108 15.64 6.88 2.82
N LEU A 109 14.66 6.17 2.25
CA LEU A 109 13.61 5.50 3.02
C LEU A 109 14.19 4.44 3.96
N LEU A 110 15.07 3.58 3.45
CA LEU A 110 15.68 2.48 4.21
C LEU A 110 16.64 2.97 5.30
N ARG A 111 17.08 4.22 5.23
CA ARG A 111 17.92 4.82 6.27
C ARG A 111 17.11 5.27 7.49
N ALA A 112 15.84 5.66 7.31
CA ALA A 112 15.13 6.45 8.31
C ALA A 112 13.67 6.03 8.57
N ASP A 113 12.95 5.57 7.55
CA ASP A 113 11.47 5.51 7.59
C ASP A 113 10.91 4.13 7.22
N ALA A 114 11.70 3.22 6.63
CA ALA A 114 11.24 1.94 6.11
C ALA A 114 12.17 0.77 6.48
N ASP A 115 11.58 -0.39 6.71
CA ASP A 115 12.31 -1.67 6.87
C ASP A 115 12.54 -2.36 5.51
N SER A 116 11.67 -2.07 4.53
CA SER A 116 11.77 -2.60 3.17
C SER A 116 11.12 -1.70 2.13
N VAL A 117 11.59 -1.79 0.89
CA VAL A 117 11.03 -1.07 -0.26
C VAL A 117 10.74 -2.06 -1.37
N LEU A 118 9.50 -2.08 -1.86
CA LEU A 118 9.07 -2.98 -2.94
C LEU A 118 8.96 -2.22 -4.27
N ALA A 119 9.39 -2.85 -5.36
CA ALA A 119 9.39 -2.28 -6.70
C ALA A 119 8.98 -3.27 -7.79
N GLY A 120 8.30 -2.77 -8.83
CA GLY A 120 7.86 -3.55 -9.98
C GLY A 120 6.45 -4.13 -9.81
N GLU A 121 6.21 -5.29 -10.41
CA GLU A 121 4.96 -6.05 -10.30
C GLU A 121 4.85 -6.70 -8.91
N LEU A 122 3.96 -6.16 -8.07
CA LEU A 122 3.90 -6.45 -6.63
C LEU A 122 3.02 -7.65 -6.26
N GLN A 123 2.24 -8.19 -7.20
CA GLN A 123 1.13 -9.10 -6.97
C GLN A 123 1.53 -10.34 -6.17
N SER A 124 2.71 -10.91 -6.45
CA SER A 124 3.23 -12.09 -5.76
C SER A 124 4.07 -11.71 -4.54
N VAL A 125 4.95 -10.72 -4.68
CA VAL A 125 5.95 -10.40 -3.66
C VAL A 125 5.34 -9.71 -2.44
N LEU A 126 4.28 -8.92 -2.61
CA LEU A 126 3.63 -8.22 -1.51
C LEU A 126 2.95 -9.21 -0.53
N PRO A 127 2.10 -10.16 -0.97
CA PRO A 127 1.59 -11.19 -0.08
C PRO A 127 2.68 -12.10 0.51
N GLN A 128 3.73 -12.42 -0.25
CA GLN A 128 4.86 -13.22 0.25
C GLN A 128 5.60 -12.52 1.41
N LEU A 129 5.90 -11.23 1.25
CA LEU A 129 6.52 -10.41 2.30
C LEU A 129 5.61 -10.33 3.52
N ALA A 130 4.33 -10.00 3.32
CA ALA A 130 3.35 -9.93 4.40
C ALA A 130 3.31 -11.26 5.17
N HIS A 131 3.21 -12.39 4.47
CA HIS A 131 3.21 -13.71 5.09
C HIS A 131 4.49 -13.97 5.91
N ALA A 132 5.67 -13.68 5.37
CA ALA A 132 6.94 -13.89 6.07
C ALA A 132 7.04 -13.05 7.36
N VAL A 133 6.62 -11.77 7.31
CA VAL A 133 6.55 -10.90 8.49
C VAL A 133 5.56 -11.44 9.53
N LEU A 134 4.38 -11.88 9.08
CA LEU A 134 3.35 -12.45 9.96
C LEU A 134 3.74 -13.80 10.56
N GLN A 135 4.58 -14.60 9.90
CA GLN A 135 5.09 -15.84 10.47
C GLN A 135 6.38 -15.65 11.29
N GLY A 136 6.95 -14.45 11.31
CA GLY A 136 8.24 -14.19 11.97
C GLY A 136 9.42 -14.85 11.26
N THR A 137 9.27 -15.17 9.98
CA THR A 137 10.29 -15.82 9.13
C THR A 137 10.94 -14.84 8.16
N TRP A 138 10.64 -13.54 8.26
CA TRP A 138 11.26 -12.50 7.46
C TRP A 138 12.75 -12.37 7.76
N ASP A 139 13.59 -12.47 6.72
CA ASP A 139 15.02 -12.21 6.79
C ASP A 139 15.39 -11.04 5.87
N GLY A 140 15.81 -9.93 6.49
CA GLY A 140 16.23 -8.72 5.77
C GLY A 140 17.55 -8.87 5.01
N HIS A 141 18.35 -9.91 5.27
CA HIS A 141 19.60 -10.22 4.58
C HIS A 141 19.41 -11.11 3.34
N ALA A 142 18.23 -11.71 3.19
CA ALA A 142 17.87 -12.53 2.04
C ALA A 142 16.48 -12.17 1.50
N PRO A 143 16.23 -10.90 1.13
CA PRO A 143 14.92 -10.49 0.65
C PRO A 143 14.62 -11.14 -0.72
N PRO A 144 13.34 -11.43 -1.03
CA PRO A 144 12.97 -11.93 -2.34
C PRO A 144 13.20 -10.86 -3.43
N PRO A 145 13.29 -11.26 -4.71
CA PRO A 145 13.40 -10.32 -5.82
C PRO A 145 12.34 -9.21 -5.76
N GLY A 146 12.71 -7.99 -6.12
CA GLY A 146 11.80 -6.84 -6.07
C GLY A 146 11.62 -6.22 -4.68
N VAL A 147 12.29 -6.74 -3.64
CA VAL A 147 12.32 -6.14 -2.30
C VAL A 147 13.74 -5.70 -1.95
N ARG A 148 13.89 -4.43 -1.60
CA ARG A 148 15.15 -3.84 -1.14
C ARG A 148 15.10 -3.65 0.37
N THR A 149 16.23 -3.87 1.03
CA THR A 149 16.44 -3.64 2.47
C THR A 149 17.72 -2.86 2.68
N ALA A 150 17.96 -2.37 3.90
CA ALA A 150 19.23 -1.72 4.24
C ALA A 150 20.44 -2.67 4.07
N HIS A 151 20.24 -3.99 4.22
CA HIS A 151 21.28 -5.00 4.08
C HIS A 151 21.49 -5.46 2.63
N CYS A 152 20.48 -5.31 1.78
CA CYS A 152 20.50 -5.70 0.38
C CYS A 152 20.05 -4.55 -0.52
N PRO A 153 20.84 -3.46 -0.61
CA PRO A 153 20.45 -2.27 -1.38
C PRO A 153 20.35 -2.54 -2.89
N ASP A 154 21.05 -3.57 -3.38
CA ASP A 154 21.18 -3.95 -4.79
C ASP A 154 20.20 -5.04 -5.24
N ALA A 155 19.27 -5.47 -4.39
CA ALA A 155 18.19 -6.40 -4.76
C ALA A 155 17.17 -5.80 -5.77
N ALA A 156 17.59 -4.75 -6.50
CA ALA A 156 16.80 -3.71 -7.14
C ALA A 156 16.16 -4.09 -8.48
N LEU A 157 16.06 -5.36 -8.84
CA LEU A 157 15.40 -5.75 -10.09
C LEU A 157 13.88 -5.68 -9.91
N PRO A 158 13.18 -4.75 -10.59
CA PRO A 158 11.73 -4.71 -10.56
C PRO A 158 11.21 -6.01 -11.18
N ILE A 159 10.32 -6.70 -10.48
CA ILE A 159 9.69 -7.90 -11.01
C ILE A 159 8.85 -7.49 -12.23
N ARG A 160 8.99 -8.22 -13.34
CA ARG A 160 8.14 -8.10 -14.55
C ARG A 160 7.25 -9.33 -14.76
N ARG A 161 7.07 -10.14 -13.72
CA ARG A 161 6.20 -11.31 -13.77
C ARG A 161 4.78 -10.89 -13.40
N THR A 162 3.91 -10.88 -14.38
CA THR A 162 2.48 -10.65 -14.18
C THR A 162 1.85 -11.87 -13.51
N ALA A 163 1.07 -11.63 -12.46
CA ALA A 163 0.15 -12.63 -11.89
C ALA A 163 -1.27 -12.38 -12.42
N ALA A 164 -2.24 -13.21 -11.99
CA ALA A 164 -3.64 -12.98 -12.30
C ALA A 164 -4.08 -11.58 -11.84
N ASN A 165 -4.72 -10.83 -12.74
CA ASN A 165 -5.30 -9.54 -12.41
C ASN A 165 -6.57 -9.77 -11.60
N LEU A 166 -6.47 -9.66 -10.28
CA LEU A 166 -7.65 -9.64 -9.41
C LEU A 166 -8.35 -8.29 -9.50
N GLN A 167 -9.68 -8.32 -9.41
CA GLN A 167 -10.49 -7.11 -9.29
C GLN A 167 -10.10 -6.36 -8.01
N PRO A 168 -9.76 -5.06 -8.07
CA PRO A 168 -9.42 -4.28 -6.88
C PRO A 168 -10.54 -4.31 -5.84
N GLN A 169 -10.20 -4.59 -4.59
CA GLN A 169 -11.14 -4.63 -3.49
C GLN A 169 -11.36 -3.21 -2.95
N ARG A 170 -12.57 -2.69 -3.16
CA ARG A 170 -12.96 -1.33 -2.74
C ARG A 170 -13.79 -1.30 -1.46
N ALA A 171 -14.26 -2.46 -1.00
CA ALA A 171 -14.96 -2.58 0.27
C ALA A 171 -14.01 -2.19 1.41
N GLY A 172 -14.45 -1.28 2.28
CA GLY A 172 -13.65 -0.73 3.37
C GLY A 172 -12.97 0.61 3.06
N LEU A 173 -12.99 1.09 1.81
CA LEU A 173 -12.59 2.44 1.46
C LEU A 173 -13.80 3.39 1.50
N GLN A 174 -13.54 4.70 1.63
CA GLN A 174 -14.58 5.72 1.48
C GLN A 174 -15.33 5.60 0.15
N ALA A 175 -16.59 6.02 0.13
CA ALA A 175 -17.42 5.94 -1.06
C ALA A 175 -16.94 6.91 -2.16
N LEU A 176 -17.25 6.61 -3.43
CA LEU A 176 -16.76 7.39 -4.59
C LEU A 176 -17.15 8.88 -4.54
N GLN A 177 -18.25 9.25 -3.90
CA GLN A 177 -18.63 10.66 -3.71
C GLN A 177 -17.62 11.49 -2.90
N CYS A 178 -16.74 10.87 -2.10
CA CYS A 178 -15.67 11.54 -1.36
C CYS A 178 -14.46 11.90 -2.25
N TYR A 179 -14.46 11.46 -3.50
CA TYR A 179 -13.35 11.59 -4.45
C TYR A 179 -13.69 12.56 -5.59
N ALA A 180 -12.70 12.85 -6.42
CA ALA A 180 -12.86 13.72 -7.58
C ALA A 180 -13.95 13.19 -8.52
N GLN A 181 -14.81 14.11 -8.97
CA GLN A 181 -15.94 13.82 -9.85
C GLN A 181 -15.70 14.41 -11.24
N LEU A 182 -16.23 13.73 -12.26
CA LEU A 182 -16.19 14.21 -13.63
C LEU A 182 -17.20 15.35 -13.80
N ARG A 183 -16.75 16.50 -14.31
CA ARG A 183 -17.64 17.56 -14.75
C ARG A 183 -18.05 17.30 -16.20
N SER A 184 -19.34 17.05 -16.43
CA SER A 184 -19.89 16.77 -17.76
C SER A 184 -21.27 17.42 -17.89
N ASN A 185 -21.50 18.12 -19.00
CA ASN A 185 -22.76 18.82 -19.30
C ASN A 185 -23.29 19.69 -18.16
N GLY A 186 -22.40 20.43 -17.49
CA GLY A 186 -22.74 21.30 -16.35
C GLY A 186 -23.01 20.58 -15.03
N GLY A 187 -23.06 19.24 -15.01
CA GLY A 187 -23.23 18.41 -13.82
C GLY A 187 -21.94 17.76 -13.33
N LEU A 188 -21.99 17.22 -12.11
CA LEU A 188 -20.94 16.34 -11.58
C LEU A 188 -21.42 14.88 -11.67
N GLN A 189 -20.52 14.00 -12.10
CA GLN A 189 -20.74 12.57 -12.21
C GLN A 189 -19.66 11.81 -11.44
N LEU A 190 -20.04 10.71 -10.79
CA LEU A 190 -19.06 9.86 -10.11
C LEU A 190 -18.04 9.32 -11.11
N ALA A 191 -16.77 9.35 -10.73
CA ALA A 191 -15.68 8.80 -11.49
C ALA A 191 -14.99 7.68 -10.70
N GLY A 192 -14.65 6.59 -11.40
CA GLY A 192 -13.82 5.52 -10.86
C GLY A 192 -12.48 5.48 -11.59
N TYR A 193 -11.50 4.82 -11.00
CA TYR A 193 -10.17 4.64 -11.58
C TYR A 193 -9.80 3.16 -11.61
N THR A 194 -9.26 2.66 -12.72
CA THR A 194 -8.78 1.29 -12.86
C THR A 194 -7.60 1.22 -13.81
N GLU A 195 -6.75 0.20 -13.64
CA GLU A 195 -5.69 -0.14 -14.58
C GLU A 195 -6.05 -1.44 -15.31
N ALA A 196 -6.31 -1.36 -16.62
CA ALA A 196 -6.57 -2.53 -17.45
C ALA A 196 -5.28 -3.20 -17.95
N THR A 197 -4.20 -2.42 -18.06
CA THR A 197 -2.86 -2.88 -18.45
C THR A 197 -1.80 -2.17 -17.61
N ARG A 198 -0.61 -2.79 -17.50
CA ARG A 198 0.57 -2.23 -16.86
C ARG A 198 1.77 -2.31 -17.80
N GLY A 199 2.70 -1.37 -17.63
CA GLY A 199 3.89 -1.26 -18.46
C GLY A 199 3.67 -0.47 -19.75
N CYS A 200 4.77 0.04 -20.31
CA CYS A 200 4.78 0.81 -21.55
C CYS A 200 5.95 0.33 -22.41
N LYS A 201 5.73 0.18 -23.73
CA LYS A 201 6.78 -0.20 -24.69
C LYS A 201 7.74 0.95 -25.01
N HIS A 202 7.32 2.19 -24.77
CA HIS A 202 8.05 3.37 -25.20
C HIS A 202 9.27 3.65 -24.30
N MET A 203 10.36 4.07 -24.94
CA MET A 203 11.61 4.49 -24.28
C MET A 203 11.70 6.01 -24.30
N CYS A 204 10.76 6.66 -23.62
CA CYS A 204 10.74 8.11 -23.57
C CYS A 204 11.94 8.65 -22.77
N THR A 205 12.50 9.78 -23.18
CA THR A 205 13.71 10.39 -22.56
C THR A 205 13.40 11.51 -21.57
N HIS A 206 12.12 11.70 -21.21
CA HIS A 206 11.67 12.76 -20.31
C HIS A 206 11.96 12.46 -18.84
#